data_AF-A0A081GM61-F1
#
_entry.id   AF-A0A081GM61-F1
#
_cell.length_a   1.000
_cell.length_b   1.000
_cell.length_c   1.000
_cell.angle_alpha   90.00
_cell.angle_beta   90.00
_cell.angle_gamma   90.00
#
_symmetry.space_group_name_H-M   'P 1'
#
loop_
_entity.id
_entity.type
_entity.pdbx_description
1 polymer ?
#
loop_
_entity_poly.entity_id
_entity_poly.type
_entity_poly.pdbx_seq_one_letter_code
_entity_poly.pdbx_strand_id
1 'polypeptide(L)'
;MARFLLVFRPRSPLPPQELIERLEPLIDRFCADVDHRSPAHLSAFVRGEHETLRLQLIADVQAKADGPVLELVLMSREAMGTGAPLTKGLFEGLVAIAAQVMPDLDLVFRSDRDGALPDRNGKHN
;
A
#
# COMPACT_ATOMS: atom_id res chain seq x y z
N MET A 1 -12.06 -3.34 13.44
CA MET A 1 -11.71 -3.13 12.04
C MET A 1 -10.22 -2.92 11.98
N ALA A 2 -9.53 -3.75 11.21
CA ALA A 2 -8.10 -3.65 11.01
C ALA A 2 -7.82 -2.69 9.86
N ARG A 3 -6.77 -1.88 10.02
CA ARG A 3 -6.31 -0.93 9.01
C ARG A 3 -4.79 -0.86 9.09
N PHE A 4 -4.14 -1.18 7.98
CA PHE A 4 -2.70 -1.04 7.82
C PHE A 4 -2.39 -0.11 6.66
N LEU A 5 -1.35 0.72 6.80
CA LEU A 5 -0.96 1.75 5.85
C LEU A 5 0.50 1.58 5.44
N LEU A 6 0.74 1.69 4.14
CA LEU A 6 2.05 1.92 3.52
C LEU A 6 2.05 3.30 2.88
N VAL A 7 3.17 4.00 2.98
CA VAL A 7 3.39 5.23 2.21
C VAL A 7 4.66 5.07 1.39
N PHE A 8 4.52 5.31 0.11
CA PHE A 8 5.58 5.25 -0.88
C PHE A 8 5.86 6.63 -1.45
N ARG A 9 7.14 6.94 -1.63
CA ARG A 9 7.60 8.14 -2.33
C ARG A 9 8.32 7.73 -3.61
N PRO A 10 7.98 8.29 -4.78
CA PRO A 10 8.73 8.01 -5.98
C PRO A 10 10.10 8.68 -5.94
N ARG A 11 11.13 8.02 -6.46
CA ARG A 11 12.50 8.57 -6.52
C ARG A 11 12.64 9.79 -7.43
N SER A 12 11.74 9.92 -8.40
CA SER A 12 11.57 11.08 -9.26
C SER A 12 10.10 11.49 -9.26
N PRO A 13 9.75 12.78 -9.39
CA PRO A 13 8.35 13.19 -9.46
C PRO A 13 7.60 12.46 -10.59
N LEU A 14 6.47 11.84 -10.24
CA LEU A 14 5.57 11.17 -11.18
C LEU A 14 4.19 11.82 -11.13
N PRO A 15 3.46 11.89 -12.25
CA PRO A 15 2.07 12.30 -12.24
C PRO A 15 1.21 11.27 -11.47
N PRO A 16 0.10 11.69 -10.82
CA PRO A 16 -0.75 10.79 -10.05
C PRO A 16 -1.23 9.56 -10.83
N GLN A 17 -1.60 9.73 -12.09
CA GLN A 17 -2.10 8.64 -12.91
C GLN A 17 -1.06 7.54 -13.08
N GLU A 18 0.20 7.90 -13.30
CA GLU A 18 1.29 6.92 -13.45
C GLU A 18 1.56 6.17 -12.14
N LEU A 19 1.41 6.83 -10.98
CA LEU A 19 1.49 6.16 -9.68
C LEU A 19 0.37 5.11 -9.49
N ILE A 20 -0.85 5.42 -9.95
CA ILE A 20 -1.97 4.47 -9.91
C ILE A 20 -1.77 3.32 -10.90
N GLU A 21 -1.31 3.59 -12.12
CA GLU A 21 -1.05 2.57 -13.15
C GLU A 21 0.05 1.60 -12.71
N ARG A 22 1.07 2.06 -11.98
CA ARG A 22 2.12 1.20 -11.40
C ARG A 22 1.60 0.17 -10.39
N LEU A 23 0.36 0.29 -9.92
CA LEU A 23 -0.25 -0.70 -9.04
C LEU A 23 -0.78 -1.93 -9.76
N GLU A 24 -0.93 -1.93 -11.08
CA GLU A 24 -1.50 -3.06 -11.82
C GLU A 24 -0.84 -4.41 -11.48
N PRO A 25 0.51 -4.54 -11.47
CA PRO A 25 1.13 -5.81 -11.12
C PRO A 25 0.93 -6.20 -9.65
N LEU A 26 0.73 -5.22 -8.76
CA LEU A 26 0.41 -5.47 -7.36
C LEU A 26 -1.03 -6.00 -7.23
N ILE A 27 -1.99 -5.38 -7.93
CA ILE A 27 -3.40 -5.81 -7.94
C ILE A 27 -3.51 -7.25 -8.42
N ASP A 28 -2.85 -7.58 -9.53
CA ASP A 28 -2.87 -8.93 -10.10
C ASP A 28 -2.27 -9.97 -9.13
N ARG A 29 -1.09 -9.69 -8.59
CA ARG A 29 -0.40 -10.63 -7.66
C ARG A 29 -1.07 -10.75 -6.31
N PHE A 30 -1.76 -9.71 -5.86
CA PHE A 30 -2.50 -9.71 -4.61
C PHE A 30 -3.93 -10.24 -4.80
N CYS A 31 -4.27 -10.74 -5.99
CA CYS A 31 -5.59 -11.28 -6.34
C CYS A 31 -6.73 -10.31 -6.02
N ALA A 32 -6.53 -9.02 -6.27
CA ALA A 32 -7.53 -7.99 -6.00
C ALA A 32 -8.36 -7.66 -7.25
N ASP A 33 -9.66 -7.48 -7.07
CA ASP A 33 -10.58 -6.98 -8.10
C ASP A 33 -10.81 -5.49 -7.92
N VAL A 34 -10.51 -4.72 -8.96
CA VAL A 34 -10.75 -3.26 -8.95
C VAL A 34 -12.26 -2.98 -8.94
N ASP A 35 -12.68 -2.21 -7.95
CA ASP A 35 -14.04 -1.72 -7.79
C ASP A 35 -14.17 -0.31 -8.40
N HIS A 36 -13.22 0.57 -8.09
CA HIS A 36 -13.18 1.92 -8.64
C HIS A 36 -11.74 2.35 -8.97
N ARG A 37 -11.58 3.12 -10.05
CA ARG A 37 -10.30 3.71 -10.47
C ARG A 37 -10.50 5.13 -10.99
N SER A 38 -9.64 6.03 -10.57
CA SER A 38 -9.48 7.39 -11.09
C SER A 38 -7.99 7.74 -11.21
N PRO A 39 -7.61 8.90 -11.77
CA PRO A 39 -6.20 9.29 -11.92
C PRO A 39 -5.40 9.40 -10.62
N ALA A 40 -6.04 9.49 -9.45
CA ALA A 40 -5.33 9.64 -8.16
C ALA A 40 -5.85 8.68 -7.09
N HIS A 41 -6.74 7.75 -7.45
CA HIS A 41 -7.40 6.85 -6.51
C HIS A 41 -7.68 5.48 -7.14
N LEU A 42 -7.54 4.41 -6.36
CA LEU A 42 -7.98 3.07 -6.72
C LEU A 42 -8.56 2.37 -5.49
N SER A 43 -9.71 1.73 -5.64
CA SER A 43 -10.26 0.79 -4.66
C SER A 43 -10.37 -0.60 -5.26
N ALA A 44 -10.07 -1.62 -4.47
CA ALA A 44 -10.17 -3.01 -4.88
C ALA A 44 -10.58 -3.91 -3.71
N PHE A 45 -11.25 -5.01 -4.02
CA PHE A 45 -11.55 -6.08 -3.06
C PHE A 45 -10.58 -7.24 -3.26
N VAL A 46 -10.00 -7.75 -2.17
CA VAL A 46 -9.07 -8.87 -2.24
C VAL A 46 -9.86 -10.18 -2.26
N ARG A 47 -9.68 -11.00 -3.30
CA ARG A 47 -10.24 -12.35 -3.39
C ARG A 47 -9.33 -13.36 -2.71
N GLY A 48 -9.90 -14.46 -2.21
CA GLY A 48 -9.13 -15.62 -1.76
C GLY A 48 -9.68 -16.27 -0.50
N GLU A 49 -8.83 -17.01 0.21
CA GLU A 49 -9.21 -17.90 1.32
C GLU A 49 -9.85 -17.18 2.53
N HIS A 50 -9.86 -15.86 2.53
CA HIS A 50 -10.38 -15.02 3.60
C HIS A 50 -11.50 -14.06 3.15
N GLU A 51 -12.38 -14.49 2.24
CA GLU A 51 -13.55 -13.69 1.79
C GLU A 51 -14.39 -13.14 2.95
N THR A 52 -14.49 -13.86 4.07
CA THR A 52 -15.21 -13.40 5.28
C THR A 52 -14.61 -12.16 5.92
N LEU A 53 -13.31 -11.90 5.72
CA LEU A 53 -12.66 -10.69 6.22
C LEU A 53 -13.08 -9.44 5.45
N ARG A 54 -13.63 -9.60 4.23
CA ARG A 54 -13.98 -8.51 3.30
C ARG A 54 -12.84 -7.50 3.20
N LEU A 55 -11.69 -8.00 2.73
CA LEU A 55 -10.49 -7.19 2.59
C LEU A 55 -10.65 -6.19 1.46
N GLN A 56 -10.33 -4.94 1.77
CA GLN A 56 -10.32 -3.84 0.82
C GLN A 56 -8.92 -3.25 0.75
N LEU A 57 -8.41 -3.11 -0.47
CA LEU A 57 -7.19 -2.39 -0.78
C LEU A 57 -7.60 -1.03 -1.36
N ILE A 58 -7.09 0.05 -0.77
CA ILE A 58 -7.31 1.41 -1.23
C ILE A 58 -5.95 2.03 -1.53
N ALA A 59 -5.86 2.72 -2.65
CA ALA A 59 -4.70 3.49 -3.03
C ALA A 59 -5.08 4.94 -3.29
N ASP A 60 -4.32 5.87 -2.76
CA ASP A 60 -4.53 7.30 -2.93
C ASP A 60 -3.20 8.01 -3.20
N VAL A 61 -3.19 8.91 -4.18
CA VAL A 61 -2.05 9.81 -4.41
C VAL A 61 -2.29 11.12 -3.67
N GLN A 62 -1.41 11.41 -2.71
CA GLN A 62 -1.48 12.62 -1.90
C GLN A 62 -0.42 13.62 -2.34
N ALA A 63 -0.83 14.85 -2.58
CA ALA A 63 0.11 15.95 -2.79
C ALA A 63 0.78 16.32 -1.45
N LYS A 64 2.11 16.34 -1.41
CA LYS A 64 2.91 16.82 -0.27
C LYS A 64 3.93 17.86 -0.73
N ALA A 65 4.51 18.59 0.22
CA ALA A 65 5.50 19.64 -0.06
C ALA A 65 6.73 19.09 -0.84
N ASP A 66 7.17 17.87 -0.50
CA ASP A 66 8.34 17.24 -1.12
C ASP A 66 8.00 16.36 -2.34
N GLY A 67 6.83 16.57 -2.94
CA GLY A 67 6.32 15.79 -4.07
C GLY A 67 5.18 14.83 -3.71
N PRO A 68 4.56 14.17 -4.70
CA PRO A 68 3.44 13.26 -4.46
C PRO A 68 3.90 12.00 -3.72
N VAL A 69 3.02 11.48 -2.87
CA VAL A 69 3.20 10.18 -2.22
C VAL A 69 2.03 9.27 -2.55
N LEU A 70 2.30 7.98 -2.66
CA LEU A 70 1.30 6.95 -2.84
C LEU A 70 1.01 6.29 -1.49
N GLU A 71 -0.21 6.45 -0.99
CA GLU A 71 -0.71 5.78 0.20
C GLU A 71 -1.44 4.50 -0.20
N LEU A 72 -1.04 3.35 0.36
CA LEU A 72 -1.76 2.08 0.22
C LEU A 72 -2.31 1.65 1.56
N VAL A 73 -3.63 1.47 1.63
CA VAL A 73 -4.34 1.06 2.84
C VAL A 73 -4.95 -0.32 2.62
N LEU A 74 -4.62 -1.26 3.49
CA LEU A 74 -5.29 -2.55 3.59
C LEU A 74 -6.25 -2.53 4.78
N MET A 75 -7.53 -2.76 4.52
CA MET A 75 -8.59 -2.76 5.53
C MET A 75 -9.31 -4.08 5.56
N SER A 76 -9.76 -4.48 6.75
CA SER A 76 -10.60 -5.67 6.92
C SER A 76 -11.54 -5.54 8.11
N ARG A 77 -12.52 -6.44 8.19
CA ARG A 77 -13.45 -6.53 9.33
C ARG A 77 -12.83 -7.13 10.59
N GLU A 78 -11.60 -7.60 10.55
CA GLU A 78 -10.93 -8.19 11.71
C GLU A 78 -10.84 -7.19 12.88
N ALA A 79 -10.93 -7.69 14.11
CA ALA A 79 -10.79 -6.85 15.30
C ALA A 79 -9.31 -6.61 15.61
N MET A 80 -8.96 -5.36 15.97
CA MET A 80 -7.59 -4.99 16.36
C MET A 80 -7.23 -5.37 17.79
N GLY A 81 -8.17 -5.92 18.58
CA GLY A 81 -7.94 -6.26 19.99
C GLY A 81 -6.75 -7.20 20.22
N THR A 82 -6.41 -8.02 19.22
CA THR A 82 -5.24 -8.91 19.20
C THR A 82 -4.26 -8.57 18.08
N GLY A 83 -4.32 -7.35 17.54
CA GLY A 83 -3.45 -6.89 16.45
C GLY A 83 -3.81 -7.40 15.04
N ALA A 84 -5.00 -8.01 14.88
CA ALA A 84 -5.53 -8.50 13.61
C ALA A 84 -4.54 -9.39 12.83
N PRO A 85 -4.16 -10.57 13.38
CA PRO A 85 -3.10 -11.41 12.84
C PRO A 85 -3.31 -11.83 11.38
N LEU A 86 -4.55 -12.06 10.94
CA LEU A 86 -4.81 -12.47 9.55
C LEU A 86 -4.55 -11.30 8.59
N THR A 87 -5.10 -10.14 8.91
CA THR A 87 -4.90 -8.91 8.12
C THR A 87 -3.44 -8.49 8.13
N LYS A 88 -2.75 -8.65 9.25
CA LYS A 88 -1.31 -8.38 9.37
C LYS A 88 -0.49 -9.32 8.49
N GLY A 89 -0.78 -10.62 8.47
CA GLY A 89 -0.08 -11.57 7.59
C GLY A 89 -0.24 -11.22 6.11
N LEU A 90 -1.45 -10.84 5.70
CA LEU A 90 -1.72 -10.38 4.33
C LEU A 90 -1.04 -9.05 4.02
N PHE A 91 -0.98 -8.14 5.00
CA PHE A 91 -0.24 -6.88 4.88
C PHE A 91 1.27 -7.12 4.68
N GLU A 92 1.86 -8.09 5.38
CA GLU A 92 3.26 -8.47 5.16
C GLU A 92 3.50 -9.01 3.74
N GLY A 93 2.55 -9.81 3.21
CA GLY A 93 2.56 -10.24 1.82
C GLY A 93 2.46 -9.08 0.82
N LEU A 94 1.57 -8.13 1.09
CA LEU A 94 1.43 -6.90 0.29
C LEU A 94 2.73 -6.10 0.25
N VAL A 95 3.42 -5.94 1.38
CA VAL A 95 4.73 -5.27 1.44
C VAL A 95 5.76 -5.98 0.57
N ALA A 96 5.81 -7.31 0.64
CA ALA A 96 6.77 -8.10 -0.14
C ALA A 96 6.51 -7.99 -1.65
N ILE A 97 5.24 -7.99 -2.08
CA ILE A 97 4.84 -7.79 -3.47
C ILE A 97 5.20 -6.38 -3.94
N ALA A 98 4.83 -5.36 -3.16
CA ALA A 98 5.09 -3.96 -3.47
C ALA A 98 6.59 -3.68 -3.69
N ALA A 99 7.46 -4.24 -2.84
CA ALA A 99 8.91 -4.11 -2.98
C ALA A 99 9.48 -4.71 -4.27
N GLN A 100 8.80 -5.72 -4.86
CA GLN A 100 9.23 -6.35 -6.10
C GLN A 100 8.72 -5.62 -7.34
N VAL A 101 7.47 -5.13 -7.30
CA VAL A 101 6.78 -4.61 -8.49
C VAL A 101 6.87 -3.08 -8.63
N MET A 102 7.21 -2.37 -7.54
CA MET A 102 7.41 -0.92 -7.55
C MET A 102 8.81 -0.54 -7.03
N PRO A 103 9.90 -1.03 -7.67
CA PRO A 103 11.27 -0.84 -7.16
C PRO A 103 11.76 0.61 -7.13
N ASP A 104 11.12 1.48 -7.91
CA ASP A 104 11.42 2.93 -7.99
C ASP A 104 10.66 3.76 -6.96
N LEU A 105 9.82 3.12 -6.15
CA LEU A 105 9.13 3.76 -5.04
C LEU A 105 9.81 3.36 -3.73
N ASP A 106 10.26 4.36 -2.97
CA ASP A 106 10.83 4.15 -1.66
C ASP A 106 9.71 4.08 -0.62
N LEU A 107 9.67 2.99 0.14
CA LEU A 107 8.74 2.83 1.26
C LEU A 107 9.22 3.69 2.43
N VAL A 108 8.48 4.76 2.74
CA VAL A 108 8.85 5.74 3.75
C VAL A 108 8.10 5.56 5.07
N PHE A 109 6.97 4.84 5.07
CA PHE A 109 6.18 4.59 6.27
C PHE A 109 5.46 3.25 6.21
N ARG A 110 5.35 2.60 7.38
CA ARG A 110 4.53 1.42 7.63
C ARG A 110 3.81 1.56 8.98
N SER A 111 2.50 1.34 9.02
CA SER A 111 1.73 1.47 10.27
C SER A 111 1.93 0.31 11.26
N ASP A 112 2.50 -0.81 10.83
CA ASP A 112 2.79 -1.97 11.70
C ASP A 112 4.17 -1.87 12.38
N ARG A 113 4.88 -0.76 12.18
CA ARG A 113 6.16 -0.44 12.80
C ARG A 113 6.09 0.92 13.48
N ASP A 114 6.94 1.11 14.49
CA ASP A 114 7.07 2.39 15.18
C ASP A 114 7.80 3.41 14.30
N GLY A 115 7.03 4.23 13.58
CA GLY A 115 7.52 5.45 12.92
C GLY A 115 7.95 5.30 11.45
N ALA A 116 8.49 6.39 10.90
CA ALA A 116 8.99 6.43 9.53
C ALA A 116 10.13 5.43 9.34
N LEU A 117 10.15 4.76 8.18
CA LEU A 117 11.29 3.91 7.83
C LEU A 117 12.49 4.79 7.49
N PRO A 118 13.72 4.33 7.79
CA PRO A 118 14.93 5.07 7.41
C PRO A 118 14.95 5.26 5.90
N ASP A 119 15.16 6.50 5.47
CA ASP A 119 15.33 6.84 4.07
C ASP A 119 16.53 6.05 3.51
N ARG A 120 16.33 5.28 2.42
CA ARG A 120 17.40 4.52 1.76
C ARG A 120 18.54 5.41 1.24
N ASN A 121 18.32 6.73 1.20
CA ASN A 121 19.28 7.74 0.80
C ASN A 121 20.04 8.38 1.96
N GLY A 122 20.07 7.74 3.14
CA GLY A 122 20.97 8.07 4.25
C GLY A 122 22.45 7.85 3.94
N LYS A 123 23.00 8.53 2.92
CA LYS A 123 24.40 8.90 2.89
C LYS A 123 24.59 10.00 3.93
N HIS A 124 25.29 9.71 5.01
CA HIS A 124 26.10 10.70 5.70
C HIS A 124 27.39 10.03 6.20
N ASN A 125 28.47 10.36 5.48
CA ASN A 125 29.88 10.44 5.83
C ASN A 125 30.54 9.30 6.63
#